data_AF-A0A2W4SDU9-F1
#
_entry.id   AF-A0A2W4SDU9-F1
#
_cell.length_a   1.000
_cell.length_b   1.000
_cell.length_c   1.000
_cell.angle_alpha   90.00
_cell.angle_beta   90.00
_cell.angle_gamma   90.00
#
_symmetry.space_group_name_H-M   'P 1'
#
loop_
_entity.id
_entity.type
_entity.pdbx_description
1 polymer ?
#
loop_
_entity_poly.entity_id
_entity_poly.type
_entity_poly.pdbx_seq_one_letter_code
_entity_poly.pdbx_strand_id
1 'polypeptide(L)'
;MAKTKPKTDEEGATEEVAAEGGGKKKLIMIGGGVMLLALLGGGGWFMMKKPSAEQLAAAEAAKNIKKPISFIEMKDMMIGITASAQQERQPIIKVKVVLEVADAKVSDEIKPLLPRVEDAFQVFMRELRPSDLEGSAGMYRLKEELLRRVNVTVFPAKIDAVLFKELLVQ
;
A
#
# COMPACT_ATOMS: atom_id res chain seq x y z
N MET A 1 -10.06 -18.88 -71.18
CA MET A 1 -11.32 -19.37 -71.77
C MET A 1 -11.93 -20.34 -70.77
N ALA A 2 -13.23 -20.44 -70.48
CA ALA A 2 -14.40 -19.61 -70.66
C ALA A 2 -15.53 -20.33 -69.88
N LYS A 3 -16.36 -19.56 -69.15
CA LYS A 3 -17.84 -19.67 -69.01
C LYS A 3 -18.44 -21.07 -68.70
N THR A 4 -19.01 -21.34 -67.52
CA THR A 4 -20.29 -20.86 -66.94
C THR A 4 -21.57 -21.37 -67.64
N LYS A 5 -22.38 -22.13 -66.85
CA LYS A 5 -23.87 -22.31 -66.86
C LYS A 5 -24.49 -23.14 -67.98
N PRO A 6 -25.77 -23.60 -67.87
CA PRO A 6 -26.85 -23.21 -66.91
C PRO A 6 -27.52 -24.39 -66.15
N LYS A 7 -28.11 -24.16 -64.95
CA LYS A 7 -29.52 -23.81 -64.62
C LYS A 7 -30.54 -24.85 -65.11
N THR A 8 -31.16 -25.63 -64.22
CA THR A 8 -32.35 -25.31 -63.38
C THR A 8 -33.60 -25.21 -64.24
N ASP A 9 -34.53 -26.15 -64.05
CA ASP A 9 -35.97 -25.91 -64.17
C ASP A 9 -36.69 -26.71 -63.06
N GLU A 10 -37.47 -25.96 -62.28
CA GLU A 10 -38.45 -26.43 -61.30
C GLU A 10 -39.79 -26.73 -61.99
N GLU A 11 -40.78 -27.12 -61.17
CA GLU A 11 -42.22 -27.33 -61.43
C GLU A 11 -42.59 -28.77 -61.80
N GLY A 12 -43.54 -29.45 -61.16
CA GLY A 12 -44.51 -29.15 -60.11
C GLY A 12 -45.24 -30.47 -59.83
N ALA A 13 -45.42 -30.88 -58.58
CA ALA A 13 -46.61 -30.66 -57.74
C ALA A 13 -47.53 -31.92 -57.68
N THR A 14 -48.24 -32.02 -56.55
CA THR A 14 -49.17 -33.06 -56.07
C THR A 14 -48.51 -34.26 -55.35
N GLU A 15 -48.86 -34.66 -54.14
CA GLU A 15 -49.87 -34.25 -53.14
C GLU A 15 -49.47 -34.87 -51.78
N GLU A 16 -49.80 -34.18 -50.67
CA GLU A 16 -50.10 -34.58 -49.27
C GLU A 16 -49.32 -35.75 -48.60
N VAL A 17 -48.92 -35.71 -47.31
CA VAL A 17 -49.73 -35.58 -46.09
C VAL A 17 -48.87 -35.06 -44.91
N ALA A 18 -49.56 -34.47 -43.95
CA ALA A 18 -49.17 -33.67 -42.79
C ALA A 18 -48.20 -34.23 -41.73
N ALA A 19 -47.47 -33.26 -41.15
CA ALA A 19 -47.19 -32.99 -39.73
C ALA A 19 -46.38 -33.96 -38.84
N GLU A 20 -45.20 -33.52 -38.41
CA GLU A 20 -44.84 -33.46 -36.98
C GLU A 20 -43.69 -32.47 -36.71
N GLY A 21 -43.89 -31.50 -35.81
CA GLY A 21 -42.91 -30.43 -35.58
C GLY A 21 -43.10 -29.67 -34.27
N GLY A 22 -43.32 -30.37 -33.14
CA GLY A 22 -43.69 -29.75 -31.87
C GLY A 22 -42.76 -29.96 -30.66
N GLY A 23 -41.83 -30.93 -30.70
CA GLY A 23 -41.08 -31.37 -29.51
C GLY A 23 -39.83 -30.55 -29.16
N LYS A 24 -39.03 -30.16 -30.16
CA LYS A 24 -37.71 -29.56 -29.93
C LYS A 24 -37.78 -28.13 -29.35
N LYS A 25 -38.76 -27.33 -29.75
CA LYS A 25 -38.92 -25.94 -29.26
C LYS A 25 -39.36 -25.88 -27.79
N LYS A 26 -40.17 -26.82 -27.32
CA LYS A 26 -40.61 -26.91 -25.92
C LYS A 26 -39.49 -27.37 -24.99
N LEU A 27 -38.66 -28.33 -25.42
CA LEU A 27 -37.48 -28.76 -24.66
C LEU A 27 -36.39 -27.68 -24.58
N ILE A 28 -36.19 -26.90 -25.64
CA ILE A 28 -35.26 -25.75 -25.61
C ILE A 28 -35.80 -24.63 -24.70
N MET A 29 -37.11 -24.36 -24.69
CA MET A 29 -37.69 -23.40 -23.75
C MET A 29 -37.60 -23.86 -22.30
N ILE A 30 -37.84 -25.14 -22.02
CA ILE A 30 -37.72 -25.69 -20.66
C ILE A 30 -36.25 -25.71 -20.22
N GLY A 31 -35.33 -26.13 -21.09
CA GLY A 31 -33.89 -26.10 -20.81
C GLY A 31 -33.36 -24.68 -20.59
N GLY A 32 -33.79 -23.73 -21.43
CA GLY A 32 -33.45 -22.31 -21.28
C GLY A 32 -34.03 -21.70 -20.01
N GLY A 33 -35.27 -22.04 -19.66
CA GLY A 33 -35.91 -21.60 -18.42
C GLY A 33 -35.23 -22.15 -17.16
N VAL A 34 -34.86 -23.44 -17.16
CA VAL A 34 -34.12 -24.06 -16.05
C VAL A 34 -32.71 -23.49 -15.94
N MET A 35 -32.02 -23.23 -17.06
CA MET A 35 -30.70 -22.60 -17.05
C MET A 35 -30.76 -21.14 -16.58
N LEU A 36 -31.79 -20.39 -16.97
CA LEU A 36 -32.00 -19.02 -16.48
C LEU A 36 -32.34 -19.00 -14.98
N LEU A 37 -33.16 -19.95 -14.50
CA LEU A 37 -33.46 -20.11 -13.07
C LEU A 37 -32.24 -20.58 -12.27
N ALA A 38 -31.37 -21.41 -12.84
CA ALA A 38 -30.11 -21.81 -12.20
C ALA A 38 -29.10 -20.65 -12.15
N LEU A 39 -29.06 -19.80 -13.18
CA LEU A 39 -28.21 -18.60 -13.21
C LEU A 39 -28.74 -17.51 -12.27
N LEU A 40 -30.06 -17.31 -12.19
CA LEU A 40 -30.69 -16.36 -11.27
C LEU A 40 -30.67 -16.88 -9.83
N GLY A 41 -30.92 -18.17 -9.62
CA GLY A 41 -30.88 -18.82 -8.30
C GLY A 41 -29.45 -18.98 -7.76
N GLY A 42 -28.51 -19.44 -8.59
CA GLY A 42 -27.10 -19.59 -8.23
C GLY A 42 -26.35 -18.26 -8.15
N GLY A 43 -26.59 -17.34 -9.09
CA GLY A 43 -26.02 -15.99 -9.08
C GLY A 43 -26.62 -15.09 -7.99
N GLY A 44 -27.93 -15.19 -7.76
CA GLY A 44 -28.61 -14.51 -6.67
C GLY A 44 -28.21 -15.02 -5.29
N TRP A 45 -28.07 -16.34 -5.13
CA TRP A 45 -27.58 -16.95 -3.87
C TRP A 45 -26.13 -16.55 -3.57
N PHE A 46 -25.28 -16.43 -4.59
CA PHE A 46 -23.91 -15.97 -4.42
C PHE A 46 -23.81 -14.46 -4.13
N MET A 47 -24.65 -13.63 -4.76
CA MET A 47 -24.72 -12.17 -4.48
C MET A 47 -25.34 -11.82 -3.13
N MET A 48 -26.21 -12.67 -2.56
CA MET A 48 -26.89 -12.39 -1.29
C MET A 48 -26.07 -12.78 -0.06
N LYS A 49 -24.93 -13.47 -0.25
CA LYS A 49 -24.02 -13.86 0.82
C LYS A 49 -23.18 -12.65 1.26
N LYS A 50 -23.75 -11.81 2.13
CA LYS A 50 -22.99 -10.75 2.81
C LYS A 50 -21.77 -11.39 3.50
N PRO A 51 -20.57 -10.79 3.40
CA PRO A 51 -19.41 -11.31 4.10
C PRO A 51 -19.71 -11.37 5.59
N SER A 52 -19.45 -12.52 6.20
CA SER A 52 -19.63 -12.73 7.63
C SER A 52 -18.79 -11.70 8.41
N ALA A 53 -19.23 -11.33 9.61
CA ALA A 53 -18.43 -10.51 10.52
C ALA A 53 -17.04 -11.12 10.75
N GLU A 54 -16.89 -12.45 10.73
CA GLU A 54 -15.60 -13.14 10.75
C GLU A 54 -14.77 -12.95 9.49
N GLN A 55 -15.38 -12.84 8.30
CA GLN A 55 -14.64 -12.59 7.06
C GLN A 55 -14.16 -11.15 6.96
N LEU A 56 -14.96 -10.21 7.48
CA LEU A 56 -14.56 -8.80 7.63
C LEU A 56 -13.48 -8.66 8.69
N ALA A 57 -13.64 -9.32 9.85
CA ALA A 57 -12.63 -9.35 10.90
C ALA A 57 -11.34 -10.06 10.46
N ALA A 58 -11.44 -11.13 9.68
CA ALA A 58 -10.28 -11.82 9.11
C ALA A 58 -9.60 -10.98 8.02
N ALA A 59 -10.35 -10.20 7.23
CA ALA A 59 -9.78 -9.26 6.26
C ALA A 59 -9.11 -8.06 6.96
N GLU A 60 -9.67 -7.55 8.06
CA GLU A 60 -9.03 -6.54 8.92
C GLU A 60 -7.82 -7.11 9.65
N ALA A 61 -7.88 -8.35 10.14
CA ALA A 61 -6.75 -9.03 10.77
C ALA A 61 -5.63 -9.31 9.75
N ALA A 62 -5.97 -9.67 8.51
CA ALA A 62 -5.01 -9.86 7.42
C ALA A 62 -4.34 -8.54 6.99
N LYS A 63 -5.05 -7.41 7.07
CA LYS A 63 -4.45 -6.06 6.91
C LYS A 63 -3.53 -5.69 8.07
N ASN A 64 -3.73 -6.28 9.25
CA ASN A 64 -2.95 -6.07 10.47
C ASN A 64 -1.84 -7.11 10.67
N ILE A 65 -1.47 -7.90 9.65
CA ILE A 65 -0.23 -8.68 9.71
C ILE A 65 0.91 -7.66 9.83
N LYS A 66 1.49 -7.57 11.03
CA LYS A 66 2.65 -6.73 11.31
C LYS A 66 3.76 -7.17 10.38
N LYS A 67 3.93 -6.42 9.30
CA LYS A 67 5.05 -6.58 8.38
C LYS A 67 6.35 -6.43 9.17
N PRO A 68 7.44 -7.08 8.73
CA PRO A 68 8.72 -6.92 9.41
C PRO A 68 9.12 -5.45 9.39
N ILE A 69 9.37 -4.91 10.59
CA ILE A 69 9.86 -3.55 10.79
C ILE A 69 11.13 -3.36 9.99
N SER A 70 11.26 -2.20 9.32
CA SER A 70 12.43 -1.86 8.55
C SER A 70 13.19 -0.72 9.21
N PHE A 71 14.51 -0.72 9.03
CA PHE A 71 15.41 0.28 9.60
C PHE A 71 16.16 0.97 8.47
N ILE A 72 16.23 2.30 8.53
CA ILE A 72 16.92 3.14 7.57
C ILE A 72 18.08 3.81 8.28
N GLU A 73 19.29 3.51 7.85
CA GLU A 73 20.49 4.16 8.39
C GLU A 73 20.70 5.51 7.69
N MET A 74 20.85 6.56 8.50
CA MET A 74 21.22 7.89 8.02
C MET A 74 22.74 8.01 7.97
N LYS A 75 23.23 9.01 7.23
CA LYS A 75 24.64 9.35 7.26
C LYS A 75 25.07 9.83 8.64
N ASP A 76 26.30 9.51 8.99
CA ASP A 76 26.98 10.08 10.15
C ASP A 76 27.07 11.60 9.99
N MET A 77 26.68 12.34 11.04
CA MET A 77 26.71 13.80 11.02
C MET A 77 27.56 14.33 12.17
N MET A 78 28.31 15.39 11.89
CA MET A 78 28.99 16.21 12.89
C MET A 78 28.41 17.62 12.83
N ILE A 79 27.79 18.06 13.92
CA ILE A 79 26.99 19.28 13.98
C ILE A 79 27.45 20.11 15.17
N GLY A 80 27.82 21.37 14.92
CA GLY A 80 28.07 22.34 15.99
C GLY A 80 26.76 22.77 16.64
N ILE A 81 26.74 22.85 17.96
CA ILE A 81 25.55 23.25 18.73
C ILE A 81 25.75 24.59 19.44
N THR A 82 24.68 25.09 20.06
CA THR A 82 24.72 26.37 20.74
C THR A 82 25.64 26.29 21.96
N ALA A 83 26.67 27.12 21.97
CA ALA A 83 27.62 27.21 23.08
C ALA A 83 26.93 27.73 24.35
N SER A 84 27.30 27.15 25.49
CA SER A 84 26.96 27.69 26.80
C SER A 84 27.71 29.00 27.04
N ALA A 85 27.16 29.91 27.86
CA ALA A 85 27.81 31.18 28.18
C ALA A 85 29.23 31.05 28.77
N GLN A 86 29.56 29.88 29.34
CA GLN A 86 30.88 29.58 29.92
C GLN A 86 31.86 28.89 28.95
N GLN A 87 31.48 28.57 27.70
CA GLN A 87 32.34 27.84 26.77
C GLN A 87 32.92 28.77 25.69
N GLU A 88 34.25 28.74 25.59
CA GLU A 88 35.02 29.55 24.64
C GLU A 88 35.03 28.94 23.22
N ARG A 89 34.74 27.64 23.11
CA ARG A 89 34.60 26.91 21.83
C ARG A 89 33.18 26.41 21.67
N GLN A 90 32.68 26.39 20.43
CA GLN A 90 31.40 25.78 20.12
C GLN A 90 31.48 24.27 20.26
N PRO A 91 30.68 23.64 21.14
CA PRO A 91 30.65 22.19 21.26
C PRO A 91 30.13 21.54 19.98
N ILE A 92 30.66 20.36 19.65
CA ILE A 92 30.32 19.61 18.45
C ILE A 92 29.71 18.27 18.84
N ILE A 93 28.59 17.93 18.21
CA ILE A 93 27.97 16.61 18.35
C ILE A 93 28.32 15.76 17.14
N LYS A 94 28.85 14.57 17.38
CA LYS A 94 28.86 13.49 16.41
C LYS A 94 27.69 12.56 16.68
N VAL A 95 26.87 12.32 15.65
CA VAL A 95 25.65 11.53 15.77
C VAL A 95 25.54 10.48 14.67
N LYS A 96 25.06 9.30 15.06
CA LYS A 96 24.61 8.24 14.15
C LYS A 96 23.16 7.91 14.45
N VAL A 97 22.31 8.06 13.44
CA VAL A 97 20.85 7.91 13.58
C VAL A 97 20.35 6.80 12.68
N VAL A 98 19.38 6.05 13.20
CA VAL A 98 18.59 5.07 12.44
C VAL A 98 17.12 5.40 12.62
N LEU A 99 16.39 5.40 11.50
CA LEU A 99 14.96 5.60 11.47
C LEU A 99 14.25 4.24 11.44
N GLU A 100 13.28 4.05 12.31
CA GLU A 100 12.42 2.87 12.33
C GLU A 100 11.15 3.16 11.55
N VAL A 101 10.79 2.25 10.63
CA VAL A 101 9.59 2.39 9.80
C VAL A 101 8.82 1.07 9.75
N ALA A 102 7.51 1.19 9.55
CA ALA A 102 6.59 0.05 9.60
C ALA A 102 6.98 -1.14 8.70
N ASP A 103 7.48 -0.87 7.49
CA ASP A 103 7.89 -1.93 6.55
C ASP A 103 8.86 -1.45 5.47
N ALA A 104 9.40 -2.39 4.69
CA ALA A 104 10.37 -2.13 3.63
C ALA A 104 9.85 -1.23 2.49
N LYS A 105 8.53 -1.21 2.21
CA LYS A 105 7.97 -0.32 1.17
C LYS A 105 8.05 1.13 1.62
N VAL A 106 7.68 1.40 2.88
CA VAL A 106 7.81 2.73 3.48
C VAL A 106 9.28 3.18 3.52
N SER A 107 10.20 2.23 3.75
CA SER A 107 11.64 2.49 3.66
C SER A 107 12.05 2.99 2.27
N ASP A 108 11.58 2.35 1.20
CA ASP A 108 11.89 2.75 -0.17
C ASP A 108 11.28 4.11 -0.56
N GLU A 109 10.14 4.47 0.03
CA GLU A 109 9.52 5.80 -0.14
C GLU A 109 10.30 6.92 0.58
N ILE A 110 10.88 6.63 1.76
CA ILE A 110 11.60 7.61 2.57
C ILE A 110 13.04 7.82 2.11
N LYS A 111 13.71 6.78 1.59
CA LYS A 111 15.11 6.86 1.09
C LYS A 111 15.40 8.08 0.19
N PRO A 112 14.59 8.41 -0.84
CA PRO A 112 14.84 9.60 -1.66
C PRO A 112 14.65 10.93 -0.91
N LEU A 113 13.91 10.92 0.20
CA LEU A 113 13.67 12.09 1.06
C LEU A 113 14.74 12.26 2.15
N LEU A 114 15.66 11.30 2.31
CA LEU A 114 16.72 11.35 3.33
C LEU A 114 17.52 12.65 3.33
N PRO A 115 17.92 13.26 2.19
CA PRO A 115 18.64 14.53 2.23
C PRO A 115 17.84 15.66 2.91
N ARG A 116 16.51 15.64 2.77
CA ARG A 116 15.62 16.61 3.41
C ARG A 116 15.44 16.32 4.90
N VAL A 117 15.42 15.04 5.26
CA VAL A 117 15.44 14.61 6.66
C VAL A 117 16.74 15.04 7.33
N GLU A 118 17.89 14.75 6.72
CA GLU A 118 19.22 15.15 7.19
C GLU A 118 19.31 16.67 7.43
N ASP A 119 18.81 17.49 6.48
CA ASP A 119 18.75 18.95 6.65
C ASP A 119 17.90 19.38 7.87
N ALA A 120 16.70 18.81 8.03
CA ALA A 120 15.84 19.10 9.17
C ALA A 120 16.47 18.72 10.52
N PHE A 121 17.22 17.60 10.56
CA PHE A 121 18.02 17.20 11.71
C PHE A 121 19.12 18.23 12.00
N GLN A 122 19.90 18.63 10.99
CA GLN A 122 21.00 19.57 11.17
C GLN A 122 20.52 20.93 11.71
N VAL A 123 19.43 21.46 11.16
CA VAL A 123 18.84 22.72 11.62
C VAL A 123 18.45 22.62 13.09
N PHE A 124 17.73 21.58 13.48
CA PHE A 124 17.29 21.40 14.86
C PHE A 124 18.46 21.15 15.82
N MET A 125 19.41 20.28 15.43
CA MET A 125 20.54 19.93 16.28
C MET A 125 21.44 21.12 16.60
N ARG A 126 21.58 22.06 15.67
CA ARG A 126 22.35 23.30 15.89
C ARG A 126 21.74 24.22 16.94
N GLU A 127 20.42 24.13 17.16
CA GLU A 127 19.70 24.90 18.18
C GLU A 127 19.80 24.26 19.57
N LEU A 128 20.32 23.03 19.67
CA LEU A 128 20.47 22.35 20.95
C LEU A 128 21.55 23.01 21.79
N ARG A 129 21.41 22.89 23.11
CA ARG A 129 22.45 23.21 24.09
C ARG A 129 22.91 21.92 24.77
N PRO A 130 24.12 21.89 25.37
CA PRO A 130 24.61 20.73 26.09
C PRO A 130 23.61 20.19 27.14
N SER A 131 22.93 21.08 27.88
CA SER A 131 21.93 20.71 28.89
C SER A 131 20.69 20.01 28.34
N ASP A 132 20.39 20.17 27.05
CA ASP A 132 19.24 19.51 26.42
C ASP A 132 19.53 18.02 26.13
N LEU A 133 20.81 17.64 26.11
CA LEU A 133 21.31 16.28 25.88
C LEU A 133 21.62 15.52 27.17
N GLU A 134 21.62 16.22 28.30
CA GLU A 134 21.98 15.64 29.59
C GLU A 134 20.86 14.75 30.15
N GLY A 135 21.25 13.54 30.56
CA GLY A 135 20.36 12.56 31.17
C GLY A 135 19.36 11.91 30.22
N SER A 136 18.63 10.91 30.73
CA SER A 136 17.66 10.14 29.96
C SER A 136 16.44 10.94 29.53
N ALA A 137 15.98 11.88 30.37
CA ALA A 137 14.82 12.73 30.08
C ALA A 137 15.10 13.77 28.98
N GLY A 138 16.33 14.28 28.87
CA GLY A 138 16.76 15.13 27.75
C GLY A 138 16.75 14.34 26.45
N MET A 139 17.36 13.15 26.47
CA MET A 139 17.41 12.28 25.30
C MET A 139 16.03 11.81 24.80
N TYR A 140 15.11 11.51 25.71
CA TYR A 140 13.74 11.16 25.33
C TYR A 140 13.03 12.34 24.62
N ARG A 141 13.12 13.55 25.19
CA ARG A 141 12.56 14.76 24.57
C ARG A 141 13.17 15.04 23.20
N LEU A 142 14.49 14.86 23.06
CA LEU A 142 15.19 15.01 21.80
C LEU A 142 14.63 14.07 20.72
N LYS A 143 14.44 12.78 21.06
CA LYS A 143 13.89 11.78 20.14
C LYS A 143 12.48 12.14 19.69
N GLU A 144 11.61 12.55 20.60
CA GLU A 144 10.23 12.93 20.29
C GLU A 144 10.17 14.16 19.37
N GLU A 145 10.95 15.20 19.66
CA GLU A 145 11.00 16.40 18.84
C GLU A 145 11.54 16.12 17.43
N LEU A 146 12.59 15.31 17.32
CA LEU A 146 13.10 14.87 16.03
C LEU A 146 12.07 14.05 15.27
N LEU A 147 11.46 13.05 15.91
CA LEU A 147 10.44 12.20 15.30
C LEU A 147 9.30 13.05 14.72
N ARG A 148 8.85 14.06 15.46
CA ARG A 148 7.83 15.00 15.01
C ARG A 148 8.28 15.79 13.77
N ARG A 149 9.47 16.40 13.82
CA ARG A 149 10.00 17.21 12.71
C ARG A 149 10.17 16.40 11.43
N VAL A 150 10.64 15.17 11.57
CA VAL A 150 10.91 14.32 10.41
C VAL A 150 9.61 13.82 9.80
N ASN A 151 8.63 13.42 10.61
CA ASN A 151 7.31 13.01 10.11
C ASN A 151 6.59 14.12 9.34
N VAL A 152 6.79 15.39 9.71
CA VAL A 152 6.29 16.53 8.92
C VAL A 152 6.98 16.58 7.55
N THR A 153 8.29 16.32 7.51
CA THR A 153 9.10 16.36 6.28
C THR A 153 8.81 15.22 5.32
N VAL A 154 8.51 14.02 5.83
CA VAL A 154 8.31 12.80 5.01
C VAL A 154 6.84 12.51 4.68
N PHE A 155 5.90 13.33 5.14
CA PHE A 155 4.47 13.16 4.84
C PHE A 155 4.23 13.01 3.31
N PRO A 156 3.45 12.01 2.86
CA PRO A 156 2.53 11.15 3.61
C PRO A 156 3.15 9.89 4.24
N ALA A 157 4.43 9.62 4.03
CA ALA A 157 5.11 8.52 4.70
C ALA A 157 5.23 8.79 6.21
N LYS A 158 5.43 7.72 6.99
CA LYS A 158 5.52 7.79 8.45
C LYS A 158 6.73 7.02 8.97
N ILE A 159 7.43 7.65 9.90
CA ILE A 159 8.49 7.07 10.72
C ILE A 159 7.91 6.81 12.10
N ASP A 160 8.20 5.63 12.65
CA ASP A 160 7.67 5.19 13.92
C ASP A 160 8.62 5.53 15.09
N ALA A 161 9.94 5.52 14.87
CA ALA A 161 10.90 5.93 15.88
C ALA A 161 12.22 6.49 15.30
N VAL A 162 12.90 7.31 16.11
CA VAL A 162 14.27 7.79 15.87
C VAL A 162 15.20 7.14 16.88
N LEU A 163 16.19 6.40 16.39
CA LEU A 163 17.14 5.64 17.20
C LEU A 163 18.54 6.25 17.07
N PHE A 164 19.17 6.54 18.20
CA PHE A 164 20.57 6.97 18.24
C PHE A 164 21.46 5.74 18.46
N LYS A 165 22.33 5.44 17.48
CA LYS A 165 23.38 4.42 17.61
C LYS A 165 24.60 4.97 18.36
N GLU A 166 24.94 6.22 18.07
CA GLU A 166 26.08 6.93 18.66
C GLU A 166 25.69 8.39 18.82
N LEU A 167 25.99 8.96 19.98
CA LEU A 167 25.86 10.38 20.26
C LEU A 167 27.01 10.79 21.17
N LEU A 168 27.94 11.59 20.65
CA LEU A 168 29.12 12.04 21.35
C LEU A 168 29.17 13.56 21.29
N VAL A 169 29.36 14.21 22.43
CA VAL A 169 29.56 15.65 22.55
C VAL A 169 31.05 15.90 22.79
N GLN A 170 31.66 16.78 22.00
CA GLN A 170 33.08 17.14 22.01
C GLN A 170 33.28 18.63 22.25
#